data_AF-A0A0M2GX96-F1
#
_entry.id   AF-A0A0M2GX96-F1
#
_cell.length_a   1.000
_cell.length_b   1.000
_cell.length_c   1.000
_cell.angle_alpha   90.00
_cell.angle_beta   90.00
_cell.angle_gamma   90.00
#
_symmetry.space_group_name_H-M   'P 1'
#
loop_
_entity.id
_entity.type
_entity.pdbx_description
1 polymer ?
#
loop_
_entity_poly.entity_id
_entity_poly.type
_entity_poly.pdbx_seq_one_letter_code
_entity_poly.pdbx_strand_id
1 'polypeptide(L)'
;MHERYVRGMDGRENALARRHIISAMLYAAEHQDELLRACATVEGDIASANAAIRKAFDVDVIQADAILTMQVRRFTPEAIQQLRVELSDVEAVLSP
;
A
#
# COMPACT_ATOMS: atom_id res chain seq x y z
N MET A 1 23.85 18.85 16.96
CA MET A 1 23.23 17.66 17.61
C MET A 1 21.76 17.54 17.24
N HIS A 2 20.99 18.63 17.23
CA HIS A 2 19.57 18.65 16.83
C HIS A 2 19.30 18.24 15.36
N GLU A 3 20.14 18.65 14.41
CA GLU A 3 19.92 18.34 12.98
C GLU A 3 20.03 16.85 12.61
N ARG A 4 20.87 16.08 13.32
CA ARG A 4 20.95 14.61 13.12
C ARG A 4 19.74 13.87 13.71
N TYR A 5 19.13 14.43 14.75
CA TYR A 5 17.96 13.86 15.40
C TYR A 5 16.70 14.10 14.56
N VAL A 6 16.50 15.31 14.04
CA VAL A 6 15.40 15.64 13.12
C VAL A 6 15.49 14.81 11.83
N ARG A 7 16.67 14.72 11.20
CA ARG A 7 16.88 13.88 10.02
C ARG A 7 16.63 12.39 10.27
N GLY A 8 16.86 11.91 11.48
CA GLY A 8 16.57 10.53 11.89
C GLY A 8 15.08 10.27 12.10
N MET A 9 14.34 11.24 12.66
CA MET A 9 12.87 11.18 12.79
C MET A 9 12.20 11.24 11.42
N ASP A 10 12.60 12.17 10.54
CA ASP A 10 12.08 12.29 9.18
C ASP A 10 12.27 10.99 8.37
N GLY A 11 13.40 10.32 8.57
CA GLY A 11 13.70 9.03 7.92
C GLY A 11 12.81 7.89 8.42
N ARG A 12 12.58 7.79 9.73
CA ARG A 12 11.72 6.76 10.32
C ARG A 12 10.25 6.98 9.99
N GLU A 13 9.77 8.22 10.04
CA GLU A 13 8.39 8.57 9.67
C GLU A 13 8.13 8.26 8.19
N ASN A 14 9.08 8.59 7.31
CA ASN A 14 9.00 8.22 5.90
C ASN A 14 8.96 6.69 5.71
N ALA A 15 9.82 5.94 6.40
CA ALA A 15 9.82 4.48 6.34
C ALA A 15 8.49 3.89 6.86
N LEU A 16 7.89 4.44 7.91
CA LEU A 16 6.57 4.03 8.39
C LEU A 16 5.47 4.30 7.35
N ALA A 17 5.45 5.49 6.75
CA ALA A 17 4.49 5.83 5.70
C ALA A 17 4.64 4.95 4.46
N ARG A 18 5.89 4.65 4.06
CA ARG A 18 6.17 3.76 2.92
C ARG A 18 5.76 2.33 3.22
N ARG A 19 6.06 1.80 4.41
CA ARG A 19 5.61 0.48 4.87
C ARG A 19 4.09 0.37 4.80
N HIS A 20 3.40 1.39 5.31
CA HIS A 20 1.94 1.48 5.36
C HIS A 20 1.28 1.34 3.98
N ILE A 21 1.87 1.95 2.96
CA ILE A 21 1.34 1.90 1.60
C ILE A 21 1.72 0.60 0.89
N ILE A 22 2.97 0.15 1.01
CA ILE A 22 3.43 -1.08 0.33
C ILE A 22 2.71 -2.31 0.86
N SER A 23 2.45 -2.40 2.18
CA SER A 23 1.75 -3.55 2.74
C SER A 23 0.33 -3.70 2.16
N ALA A 24 -0.40 -2.60 1.99
CA ALA A 24 -1.72 -2.58 1.37
C ALA A 24 -1.68 -2.96 -0.12
N MET A 25 -0.73 -2.40 -0.88
CA MET A 25 -0.57 -2.74 -2.30
C MET A 25 -0.19 -4.20 -2.51
N LEU A 26 0.71 -4.74 -1.68
CA LEU A 26 1.12 -6.14 -1.74
C LEU A 26 -0.07 -7.06 -1.44
N TYR A 27 -0.80 -6.79 -0.36
CA TYR A 27 -1.96 -7.58 0.03
C TYR A 27 -3.04 -7.58 -1.06
N ALA A 28 -3.33 -6.42 -1.64
CA ALA A 28 -4.27 -6.29 -2.75
C ALA A 28 -3.80 -7.03 -4.02
N ALA A 29 -2.50 -7.03 -4.32
CA ALA A 29 -1.94 -7.75 -5.46
C ALA A 29 -2.02 -9.28 -5.28
N GLU A 30 -1.84 -9.77 -4.06
CA GLU A 30 -1.98 -11.20 -3.72
C GLU A 30 -3.45 -11.66 -3.73
N HIS A 31 -4.40 -10.75 -3.55
CA HIS A 31 -5.85 -10.99 -3.53
C HIS A 31 -6.57 -10.35 -4.74
N GLN A 32 -5.97 -10.43 -5.93
CA GLN A 32 -6.45 -9.77 -7.15
C GLN A 32 -7.92 -10.04 -7.50
N ASP A 33 -8.39 -11.27 -7.29
CA ASP A 33 -9.77 -11.64 -7.60
C ASP A 33 -10.77 -10.93 -6.68
N GLU A 34 -10.42 -10.77 -5.41
CA GLU A 34 -11.22 -10.02 -4.44
C GLU A 34 -11.22 -8.54 -4.76
N LEU A 35 -10.07 -7.99 -5.14
CA LEU A 35 -9.94 -6.59 -5.54
C LEU A 35 -10.83 -6.27 -6.74
N LEU A 36 -10.75 -7.08 -7.79
CA LEU A 36 -11.56 -6.88 -8.99
C LEU A 36 -13.04 -7.05 -8.70
N ARG A 37 -13.43 -8.01 -7.86
CA ARG A 37 -14.84 -8.17 -7.44
C ARG A 37 -15.35 -6.96 -6.67
N ALA A 38 -14.58 -6.47 -5.70
CA ALA A 38 -14.95 -5.29 -4.91
C ALA A 38 -15.17 -4.07 -5.83
N CYS A 39 -14.28 -3.83 -6.79
CA CYS A 39 -14.42 -2.76 -7.77
C CYS A 39 -15.62 -2.97 -8.71
N ALA A 40 -15.85 -4.20 -9.21
CA ALA A 40 -16.90 -4.48 -10.18
C ALA A 40 -18.31 -4.30 -9.62
N THR A 41 -18.49 -4.37 -8.30
CA THR A 41 -19.79 -4.16 -7.63
C THR A 41 -20.08 -2.71 -7.26
N VAL A 42 -19.14 -1.79 -7.49
CA VAL A 42 -19.31 -0.38 -7.11
C VAL A 42 -20.19 0.31 -8.14
N GLU A 43 -21.33 0.79 -7.68
CA GLU A 43 -22.13 1.79 -8.39
C GLU A 43 -21.68 3.17 -7.91
N GLY A 44 -21.16 4.01 -8.80
CA GLY A 44 -20.77 5.38 -8.47
C GLY A 44 -19.39 5.77 -8.99
N ASP A 45 -18.74 6.67 -8.25
CA ASP A 45 -17.50 7.34 -8.62
C ASP A 45 -16.28 6.75 -7.89
N ILE A 46 -15.13 7.44 -8.01
CA ILE A 46 -13.88 7.06 -7.36
C ILE A 46 -14.03 7.04 -5.83
N ALA A 47 -14.81 7.94 -5.24
CA ALA A 47 -15.04 7.95 -3.79
C ALA A 47 -15.81 6.71 -3.34
N SER A 48 -16.77 6.26 -4.16
CA SER A 48 -17.53 5.02 -3.96
C SER A 48 -16.62 3.79 -4.04
N ALA A 49 -15.70 3.78 -5.01
CA ALA A 49 -14.69 2.72 -5.14
C ALA A 49 -13.73 2.69 -3.93
N ASN A 50 -13.26 3.85 -3.47
CA ASN A 50 -12.41 3.97 -2.30
C ASN A 50 -13.11 3.38 -1.06
N ALA A 51 -14.36 3.77 -0.81
CA ALA A 51 -15.15 3.24 0.31
C ALA A 51 -15.31 1.71 0.24
N ALA A 52 -15.54 1.15 -0.94
CA ALA A 52 -15.63 -0.30 -1.14
C ALA A 52 -14.30 -1.01 -0.84
N ILE A 53 -13.18 -0.50 -1.34
CA ILE A 53 -11.85 -1.07 -1.09
C ILE A 53 -11.49 -0.99 0.39
N ARG A 54 -11.72 0.14 1.05
CA ARG A 54 -11.52 0.27 2.50
C ARG A 54 -12.26 -0.79 3.29
N LYS A 55 -13.51 -1.05 2.92
CA LYS A 55 -14.35 -2.06 3.59
C LYS A 55 -13.87 -3.48 3.30
N ALA A 56 -13.53 -3.79 2.05
CA ALA A 56 -13.13 -5.13 1.64
C ALA A 56 -11.75 -5.53 2.21
N PHE A 57 -10.81 -4.58 2.26
CA PHE A 57 -9.43 -4.84 2.61
C PHE A 57 -9.04 -4.37 4.03
N ASP A 58 -9.98 -3.78 4.78
CA ASP A 58 -9.75 -3.18 6.10
C ASP A 58 -8.57 -2.19 6.12
N VAL A 59 -8.58 -1.28 5.15
CA VAL A 59 -7.53 -0.29 4.92
C VAL A 59 -8.04 1.14 5.12
N ASP A 60 -7.13 2.07 5.37
CA ASP A 60 -7.48 3.48 5.43
C ASP A 60 -7.66 4.12 4.05
N VAL A 61 -8.05 5.40 4.04
CA VAL A 61 -8.31 6.16 2.81
C VAL A 61 -7.09 6.27 1.89
N ILE A 62 -5.89 6.44 2.47
CA ILE A 62 -4.66 6.65 1.71
C ILE A 62 -4.22 5.33 1.07
N GLN A 63 -4.31 4.23 1.82
CA GLN A 63 -4.05 2.89 1.32
C GLN A 63 -5.02 2.48 0.21
N ALA A 64 -6.31 2.78 0.37
CA ALA A 64 -7.30 2.50 -0.67
C ALA A 64 -7.03 3.29 -1.97
N ASP A 65 -6.65 4.57 -1.87
CA ASP A 65 -6.24 5.36 -3.05
C ASP A 65 -4.98 4.78 -3.70
N ALA A 66 -4.00 4.33 -2.90
CA ALA A 66 -2.81 3.69 -3.43
C ALA A 66 -3.14 2.39 -4.18
N ILE A 67 -4.06 1.56 -3.66
CA ILE A 67 -4.54 0.34 -4.32
C ILE A 67 -5.25 0.68 -5.64
N LEU A 68 -6.18 1.64 -5.62
CA LEU A 68 -6.96 2.02 -6.81
C LEU A 68 -6.11 2.63 -7.94
N THR A 69 -4.96 3.21 -7.60
CA THR A 69 -4.01 3.78 -8.57
C THR A 69 -2.95 2.78 -9.04
N MET A 70 -3.01 1.52 -8.58
CA MET A 70 -2.11 0.48 -9.05
C MET A 70 -2.31 0.21 -10.55
N GLN A 71 -1.20 0.14 -11.26
CA GLN A 71 -1.21 -0.21 -12.67
C GLN A 71 -1.30 -1.74 -12.83
N VAL A 72 -2.02 -2.22 -13.84
CA VAL A 72 -2.23 -3.66 -14.12
C VAL A 72 -0.91 -4.47 -14.14
N ARG A 73 0.20 -3.87 -14.59
CA ARG A 73 1.54 -4.51 -14.57
C ARG A 73 2.06 -4.88 -13.17
N ARG A 74 1.52 -4.28 -12.10
CA ARG A 74 1.91 -4.56 -10.72
C ARG A 74 1.35 -5.90 -10.19
N PHE A 75 0.43 -6.51 -10.91
CA PHE A 75 -0.15 -7.82 -10.57
C PHE A 75 0.61 -9.00 -11.17
N THR A 76 1.72 -8.77 -11.90
CA THR A 76 2.55 -9.87 -12.40
C THR A 76 3.34 -10.52 -11.25
N PRO A 77 3.69 -11.82 -11.36
CA PRO A 77 4.46 -12.49 -10.31
C PRO A 77 5.77 -11.79 -9.95
N GLU A 78 6.49 -11.25 -10.95
CA GLU A 78 7.72 -10.50 -10.75
C GLU A 78 7.48 -9.22 -9.96
N ALA A 79 6.45 -8.43 -10.32
CA ALA A 79 6.15 -7.18 -9.64
C ALA A 79 5.66 -7.41 -8.20
N ILE A 80 4.91 -8.48 -7.94
CA ILE A 80 4.52 -8.89 -6.58
C ILE A 80 5.76 -9.25 -5.77
N GLN A 81 6.70 -10.00 -6.35
CA GLN A 81 7.96 -10.32 -5.67
C GLN A 81 8.79 -9.06 -5.37
N GLN A 82 8.81 -8.08 -6.28
CA GLN A 82 9.45 -6.79 -6.05
C GLN A 82 8.77 -6.02 -4.90
N LEU A 83 7.44 -6.03 -4.78
CA LEU A 83 6.72 -5.43 -3.65
C LEU A 83 7.08 -6.10 -2.31
N ARG A 84 7.24 -7.43 -2.29
CA ARG A 84 7.69 -8.16 -1.08
C ARG A 84 9.09 -7.74 -0.66
N VAL A 85 10.01 -7.63 -1.62
CA VAL A 85 11.39 -7.16 -1.35
C VAL A 85 11.37 -5.72 -0.85
N GLU A 86 10.61 -4.84 -1.50
CA GLU A 86 10.49 -3.44 -1.10
C GLU A 86 9.93 -3.29 0.32
N LEU A 87 8.93 -4.10 0.69
CA LEU A 87 8.39 -4.13 2.06
C LEU A 87 9.45 -4.60 3.06
N SER A 88 10.15 -5.69 2.75
CA SER A 88 11.21 -6.25 3.61
C SER A 88 12.34 -5.24 3.83
N ASP A 89 12.76 -4.52 2.80
CA ASP A 89 13.81 -3.50 2.89
C ASP A 89 13.39 -2.34 3.81
N VAL A 90 12.13 -1.91 3.69
CA VAL A 90 11.59 -0.84 4.56
C VAL A 90 11.46 -1.31 6.00
N GLU A 91 11.01 -2.55 6.23
CA GLU A 91 10.90 -3.12 7.58
C GLU A 91 12.27 -3.32 8.25
N ALA A 92 13.32 -3.62 7.48
CA ALA A 92 14.69 -3.68 7.97
C ALA A 92 15.20 -2.31 8.46
N VAL A 93 14.79 -1.20 7.83
CA VAL A 93 15.11 0.16 8.31
C VAL A 93 14.38 0.50 9.61
N LEU A 94 13.21 -0.09 9.84
CA LEU A 94 12.37 0.18 11.00
C LEU A 94 12.71 -0.66 12.24
N SER A 95 13.40 -1.78 12.04
CA SER A 95 13.83 -2.73 13.09
C SER A 95 15.27 -2.40 13.51
N PRO A 96 15.50 -1.89 14.74
CA PRO A 96 16.83 -1.48 15.22
C PRO A 96 17.77 -2.64 15.52
#